data_AF-A0A8J4XVZ3-F1
#
_entry.id   AF-A0A8J4XVZ3-F1
#
_cell.length_a   1.000
_cell.length_b   1.000
_cell.length_c   1.000
_cell.angle_alpha   90.00
_cell.angle_beta   90.00
_cell.angle_gamma   90.00
#
_symmetry.space_group_name_H-M   'P 1'
#
loop_
_entity.id
_entity.type
_entity.pdbx_description
1 polymer ?
#
loop_
_entity_poly.entity_id
_entity_poly.type
_entity_poly.pdbx_seq_one_letter_code
_entity_poly.pdbx_strand_id
1 'polypeptide(L)'
;MLRPVGAKTFQDYATLVFLPYIKAQLAKSNRVDMIWDVYRQDSLKNTTREKRRKGVRRRVTTVNSIPGNWQEFLRIDDNKTELFHFLAHQVVENLSTEKEVISTCGENVLCSHVHQDVSSLAPCTHEEADTRMFLHVMDACSRERLSQAAAAYSGH
;
A
#
# COMPACT_ATOMS: atom_id res chain seq x y z
N MET A 1 -4.30 -9.20 -4.93
CA MET A 1 -3.17 -8.60 -5.67
C MET A 1 -3.40 -8.72 -7.16
N LEU A 2 -3.07 -7.68 -7.93
CA LEU A 2 -3.13 -7.69 -9.39
C LEU A 2 -2.25 -8.83 -9.94
N ARG A 3 -2.64 -9.41 -11.07
CA ARG A 3 -1.81 -10.42 -11.73
C ARG A 3 -0.69 -9.72 -12.51
N PRO A 4 0.56 -10.22 -12.44
CA PRO A 4 1.70 -9.62 -13.13
C PRO A 4 1.73 -9.97 -14.63
N VAL A 5 0.68 -9.59 -15.36
CA VAL A 5 0.52 -9.91 -16.79
C VAL A 5 1.58 -9.18 -17.60
N GLY A 6 2.40 -9.93 -18.36
CA GLY A 6 3.44 -9.38 -19.22
C GLY A 6 4.71 -8.88 -18.51
N ALA A 7 4.75 -8.90 -17.18
CA ALA A 7 5.89 -8.47 -16.39
C ALA A 7 6.93 -9.59 -16.24
N LYS A 8 8.21 -9.28 -16.49
CA LYS A 8 9.32 -10.23 -16.29
C LYS A 8 9.97 -10.05 -14.93
N THR A 9 10.08 -8.81 -14.46
CA THR A 9 10.66 -8.43 -13.16
C THR A 9 9.65 -7.76 -12.24
N PHE A 10 9.97 -7.60 -10.96
CA PHE A 10 9.12 -6.80 -10.06
C PHE A 10 9.09 -5.32 -10.45
N GLN A 11 10.15 -4.78 -11.04
CA GLN A 11 10.10 -3.44 -11.64
C GLN A 11 9.09 -3.39 -12.78
N ASP A 12 9.11 -4.36 -13.71
CA ASP A 12 8.12 -4.43 -14.79
C ASP A 12 6.70 -4.54 -14.24
N TYR A 13 6.51 -5.32 -13.17
CA TYR A 13 5.20 -5.44 -12.54
C TYR A 13 4.72 -4.10 -11.96
N ALA A 14 5.62 -3.35 -11.31
CA ALA A 14 5.30 -2.02 -10.82
C ALA A 14 4.91 -1.09 -11.98
N THR A 15 5.74 -1.00 -13.01
CA THR A 15 5.60 -0.01 -14.09
C THR A 15 4.50 -0.35 -15.10
N LEU A 16 4.33 -1.62 -15.46
CA LEU A 16 3.41 -2.06 -16.52
C LEU A 16 2.00 -2.39 -15.99
N VAL A 17 1.87 -2.74 -14.71
CA VAL A 17 0.60 -3.23 -14.16
C VAL A 17 0.12 -2.37 -13.00
N PHE A 18 0.95 -2.25 -11.96
CA PHE A 18 0.50 -1.70 -10.68
C PHE A 18 0.29 -0.18 -10.73
N LEU A 19 1.32 0.58 -11.10
CA LEU A 19 1.24 2.05 -11.18
C LEU A 19 0.16 2.54 -12.16
N PRO A 20 0.02 1.96 -13.38
CA PRO A 20 -1.07 2.32 -14.29
C PRO A 20 -2.45 2.08 -13.68
N TYR A 21 -2.63 0.98 -12.94
CA TYR A 21 -3.89 0.69 -12.26
C TYR A 21 -4.21 1.76 -11.21
N ILE A 22 -3.24 2.15 -10.38
CA ILE A 22 -3.45 3.19 -9.36
C ILE A 22 -3.72 4.55 -10.02
N LYS A 23 -3.00 4.89 -11.09
CA LYS A 23 -3.25 6.11 -11.88
C LYS A 23 -4.70 6.16 -12.39
N ALA A 24 -5.24 5.02 -12.84
CA ALA A 24 -6.63 4.93 -13.28
C ALA A 24 -7.63 5.11 -12.12
N GLN A 25 -7.32 4.66 -10.90
CA GLN A 25 -8.17 4.93 -9.72
C GLN A 25 -8.16 6.42 -9.35
N LEU A 26 -6.99 7.06 -9.42
CA LEU A 26 -6.83 8.49 -9.19
C LEU A 26 -7.58 9.36 -10.19
N ALA A 27 -8.04 8.85 -11.34
CA ALA A 27 -8.91 9.61 -12.23
C ALA A 27 -10.24 10.00 -11.55
N LYS A 28 -10.66 9.29 -10.50
CA LYS A 28 -11.96 9.43 -9.84
C LYS A 28 -11.92 10.04 -8.44
N SER A 29 -10.73 10.26 -7.89
CA SER A 29 -10.55 10.79 -6.53
C SER A 29 -9.39 11.78 -6.49
N ASN A 30 -9.33 12.63 -5.46
CA ASN A 30 -8.18 13.53 -5.23
C ASN A 30 -7.11 12.91 -4.31
N ARG A 31 -7.47 11.79 -3.68
CA ARG A 31 -6.64 11.03 -2.75
C ARG A 31 -6.86 9.54 -2.98
N VAL A 32 -5.81 8.75 -2.86
CA VAL A 32 -5.89 7.28 -2.75
C VAL A 32 -5.01 6.81 -1.59
N ASP A 33 -5.58 5.98 -0.73
CA ASP A 33 -4.88 5.31 0.36
C ASP A 33 -4.65 3.83 0.01
N MET A 34 -3.39 3.40 0.07
CA MET A 34 -2.96 2.02 -0.13
C MET A 34 -2.69 1.35 1.21
N ILE A 35 -3.51 0.35 1.54
CA ILE A 35 -3.53 -0.24 2.88
C ILE A 35 -3.15 -1.70 2.79
N TRP A 36 -2.10 -2.08 3.50
CA TRP A 36 -1.50 -3.40 3.46
C TRP A 36 -1.63 -4.08 4.82
N ASP A 37 -1.88 -5.39 4.79
CA ASP A 37 -1.74 -6.23 5.98
C ASP A 37 -0.29 -6.26 6.47
N VAL A 38 -0.11 -6.44 7.78
CA VAL A 38 1.18 -6.75 8.38
C VAL A 38 1.17 -8.17 8.90
N TYR A 39 2.15 -8.98 8.48
CA TYR A 39 2.25 -10.36 8.90
C TYR A 39 3.25 -10.49 10.05
N ARG A 40 2.73 -10.52 11.29
CA ARG A 40 3.56 -10.71 12.49
C ARG A 40 3.70 -12.17 12.88
N GLN A 41 4.89 -12.57 13.33
CA GLN A 41 5.19 -13.95 13.73
C GLN A 41 4.60 -14.33 15.09
N ASP A 42 4.46 -13.36 15.99
CA ASP A 42 3.88 -13.49 17.33
C ASP A 42 2.34 -13.41 17.33
N SER A 43 1.72 -13.22 16.16
CA SER A 43 0.25 -13.21 16.03
C SER A 43 -0.33 -14.60 16.29
N LEU A 44 -1.47 -14.66 16.99
CA LEU A 44 -2.28 -15.87 17.16
C LEU A 44 -2.67 -16.51 15.80
N LYS A 45 -2.71 -15.70 14.73
CA LYS A 45 -3.00 -16.15 13.36
C LYS A 45 -1.81 -16.82 12.68
N ASN A 46 -0.58 -16.68 13.21
CA ASN A 46 0.63 -17.22 12.60
C ASN A 46 0.58 -18.75 12.47
N THR A 47 0.14 -19.48 13.51
CA THR A 47 0.07 -20.96 13.47
C THR A 47 -0.85 -21.47 12.35
N THR A 48 -1.92 -20.74 12.02
CA THR A 48 -2.82 -21.11 10.92
C THR A 48 -2.22 -20.76 9.56
N ARG A 49 -1.46 -19.67 9.46
CA ARG A 49 -0.72 -19.28 8.24
C ARG A 49 0.41 -20.26 7.95
N GLU A 50 1.15 -20.69 8.95
CA GLU A 50 2.22 -21.68 8.84
C GLU A 50 1.74 -22.99 8.23
N LYS A 51 0.57 -23.50 8.66
CA LYS A 51 -0.05 -24.69 8.08
C LYS A 51 -0.40 -24.54 6.59
N ARG A 52 -0.61 -23.31 6.11
CA ARG A 52 -0.90 -22.98 4.71
C ARG A 52 0.36 -22.73 3.87
N ARG A 53 1.54 -22.61 4.49
CA ARG A 53 2.81 -22.36 3.80
C ARG A 53 3.19 -23.57 2.95
N LYS A 54 2.85 -23.50 1.67
CA LYS A 54 3.42 -24.30 0.59
C LYS A 54 3.87 -23.31 -0.48
N GLY A 55 5.17 -23.20 -0.70
CA GLY A 55 5.73 -22.25 -1.66
C GLY A 55 7.22 -22.00 -1.45
N VAL A 56 7.84 -21.40 -2.46
CA VAL A 56 9.25 -21.01 -2.43
C VAL A 56 9.38 -19.54 -2.04
N ARG A 57 10.21 -19.27 -1.04
CA ARG A 57 10.62 -17.90 -0.68
C ARG A 57 11.33 -17.26 -1.86
N ARG A 58 10.88 -16.08 -2.30
CA ARG A 58 11.53 -15.32 -3.37
C ARG A 58 11.69 -13.88 -2.94
N ARG A 59 12.92 -13.39 -3.02
CA ARG A 59 13.25 -12.02 -2.68
C ARG A 59 12.64 -11.05 -3.68
N VAL A 60 11.97 -10.00 -3.19
CA VAL A 60 11.41 -8.93 -4.02
C VAL A 60 12.42 -7.80 -4.15
N THR A 61 12.97 -7.63 -5.34
CA THR A 61 13.82 -6.50 -5.74
C THR A 61 13.48 -6.11 -7.17
N THR A 62 13.85 -4.91 -7.58
CA THR A 62 13.57 -4.35 -8.92
C THR A 62 13.94 -5.31 -10.05
N VAL A 63 15.10 -5.96 -9.97
CA VAL A 63 15.65 -6.83 -11.02
C VAL A 63 15.22 -8.29 -10.95
N ASN A 64 14.69 -8.73 -9.81
CA ASN A 64 14.33 -10.13 -9.63
C ASN A 64 13.12 -10.52 -10.47
N SER A 65 13.12 -11.75 -10.97
CA SER A 65 12.05 -12.25 -11.84
C SER A 65 10.75 -12.51 -11.08
N ILE A 66 9.64 -12.19 -11.75
CA ILE A 66 8.30 -12.54 -11.27
C ILE A 66 8.16 -14.07 -11.21
N PRO A 67 7.58 -14.63 -10.12
CA PRO A 67 7.30 -16.05 -10.05
C PRO A 67 6.21 -16.46 -11.05
N GLY A 68 6.44 -17.56 -11.77
CA GLY A 68 5.46 -18.12 -12.69
C GLY A 68 4.15 -18.52 -11.99
N ASN A 69 4.23 -19.02 -10.75
CA ASN A 69 3.04 -19.29 -9.92
C ASN A 69 2.83 -18.16 -8.90
N TRP A 70 2.12 -17.10 -9.33
CA TRP A 70 1.84 -15.94 -8.49
C TRP A 70 1.05 -16.29 -7.23
N GLN A 71 0.10 -17.22 -7.31
CA GLN A 71 -0.72 -17.62 -6.18
C GLN A 71 0.10 -18.31 -5.09
N GLU A 72 1.05 -19.17 -5.47
CA GLU A 72 1.95 -19.84 -4.53
C GLU A 72 2.94 -18.86 -3.89
N PHE A 73 3.45 -17.90 -4.67
CA PHE A 73 4.29 -16.82 -4.13
C PHE A 73 3.58 -16.03 -3.03
N LEU A 74 2.30 -15.67 -3.25
CA LEU A 74 1.48 -14.92 -2.28
C LEU A 74 1.05 -15.74 -1.05
N ARG A 75 1.27 -17.06 -1.01
CA ARG A 75 1.01 -17.87 0.20
C ARG A 75 2.08 -17.69 1.28
N ILE A 76 3.25 -17.20 0.91
CA ILE A 76 4.37 -16.98 1.84
C ILE A 76 4.26 -15.56 2.40
N ASP A 77 4.21 -15.45 3.72
CA ASP A 77 4.05 -14.17 4.40
C ASP A 77 5.20 -13.21 4.10
N ASP A 78 6.45 -13.66 4.19
CA ASP A 78 7.62 -12.84 3.86
C ASP A 78 7.60 -12.30 2.43
N ASN A 79 7.11 -13.09 1.47
CA ASN A 79 6.97 -12.66 0.08
C ASN A 79 5.94 -11.53 -0.04
N LYS A 80 4.82 -11.63 0.67
CA LYS A 80 3.81 -10.56 0.72
C LYS A 80 4.35 -9.32 1.41
N THR A 81 5.03 -9.49 2.56
CA THR A 81 5.63 -8.37 3.30
C THR A 81 6.61 -7.59 2.41
N GLU A 82 7.55 -8.28 1.77
CA GLU A 82 8.48 -7.63 0.84
C GLU A 82 7.78 -7.03 -0.37
N LEU A 83 6.77 -7.70 -0.93
CA LEU A 83 5.98 -7.17 -2.05
C LEU A 83 5.25 -5.88 -1.66
N PHE A 84 4.62 -5.85 -0.48
CA PHE A 84 3.86 -4.69 -0.02
C PHE A 84 4.78 -3.50 0.26
N HIS A 85 5.93 -3.74 0.90
CA HIS A 85 6.94 -2.69 1.08
C HIS A 85 7.44 -2.17 -0.26
N PHE A 86 7.79 -3.06 -1.20
CA PHE A 86 8.24 -2.68 -2.53
C PHE A 86 7.20 -1.81 -3.25
N LEU A 87 5.94 -2.23 -3.27
CA LEU A 87 4.87 -1.48 -3.96
C LEU A 87 4.50 -0.16 -3.26
N ALA A 88 4.56 -0.11 -1.93
CA ALA A 88 4.36 1.11 -1.15
C ALA A 88 5.40 2.19 -1.52
N HIS A 89 6.67 1.81 -1.65
CA HIS A 89 7.71 2.72 -2.13
C HIS A 89 7.49 3.09 -3.60
N GLN A 90 7.22 2.10 -4.47
CA GLN A 90 7.02 2.36 -5.90
C GLN A 90 5.89 3.37 -6.16
N VAL A 91 4.75 3.25 -5.45
CA VAL A 91 3.61 4.15 -5.68
C VAL A 91 3.88 5.57 -5.17
N VAL A 92 4.56 5.72 -4.04
CA VAL A 92 4.84 7.05 -3.46
C VAL A 92 5.96 7.76 -4.22
N GLU A 93 6.98 7.03 -4.66
CA GLU A 93 8.18 7.63 -5.27
C GLU A 93 8.08 7.78 -6.79
N ASN A 94 7.34 6.89 -7.47
CA ASN A 94 7.40 6.79 -8.94
C ASN A 94 6.05 7.07 -9.63
N LEU A 95 4.95 7.23 -8.88
CA LEU A 95 3.68 7.59 -9.49
C LEU A 95 3.64 9.09 -9.78
N SER A 96 3.78 9.45 -11.06
CA SER A 96 3.61 10.84 -11.51
C SER A 96 2.14 11.27 -11.40
N THR A 97 1.82 12.04 -10.36
CA THR A 97 0.51 12.65 -10.11
C THR A 97 0.64 13.86 -9.18
N GLU A 98 -0.27 14.83 -9.33
CA GLU A 98 -0.44 15.95 -8.38
C GLU A 98 -1.42 15.61 -7.25
N LYS A 99 -2.04 14.42 -7.31
CA LYS A 99 -3.03 13.96 -6.35
C LYS A 99 -2.34 13.26 -5.19
N GLU A 100 -3.00 13.28 -4.03
CA GLU A 100 -2.43 12.70 -2.81
C GLU A 100 -2.44 11.17 -2.89
N VAL A 101 -1.28 10.57 -2.62
CA VAL A 101 -1.14 9.12 -2.48
C VAL A 101 -0.53 8.85 -1.12
N ILE A 102 -1.26 8.09 -0.32
CA ILE A 102 -0.80 7.64 0.99
C ILE A 102 -0.70 6.11 0.94
N SER A 103 0.36 5.55 1.50
CA SER A 103 0.51 4.09 1.60
C SER A 103 0.99 3.72 2.98
N THR A 104 0.34 2.76 3.62
CA THR A 104 0.97 2.05 4.75
C THR A 104 2.26 1.35 4.27
N CYS A 105 3.23 1.15 5.16
CA CYS A 105 4.46 0.40 4.92
C CYS A 105 4.91 -0.20 6.26
N GLY A 106 4.51 -1.43 6.55
CA GLY A 106 4.64 -2.00 7.88
C GLY A 106 3.79 -1.21 8.89
N GLU A 107 4.42 -0.68 9.93
CA GLU A 107 3.78 0.22 10.91
C GLU A 107 3.93 1.70 10.54
N ASN A 108 4.72 2.01 9.51
CA ASN A 108 4.89 3.37 9.01
C ASN A 108 3.82 3.71 7.96
N VAL A 109 3.74 5.00 7.65
CA VAL A 109 2.89 5.54 6.58
C VAL A 109 3.75 6.43 5.69
N LEU A 110 3.72 6.16 4.40
CA LEU A 110 4.37 6.91 3.34
C LEU A 110 3.36 7.84 2.67
N CYS A 111 3.80 9.01 2.22
CA CYS A 111 2.97 9.98 1.50
C CYS A 111 3.74 10.54 0.31
N SER A 112 3.07 10.71 -0.84
CA SER A 112 3.64 11.36 -2.03
C SER A 112 3.98 12.84 -1.81
N HIS A 113 3.34 13.48 -0.84
CA HIS A 113 3.61 14.86 -0.46
C HIS A 113 4.55 14.91 0.76
N VAL A 114 5.79 15.34 0.53
CA VAL A 114 6.89 15.34 1.53
C VAL A 114 6.55 16.14 2.81
N HIS A 115 5.68 17.14 2.72
CA HIS A 115 5.33 18.01 3.85
C HIS A 115 3.96 17.71 4.46
N GLN A 116 3.29 16.65 4.02
CA GLN A 116 1.99 16.29 4.57
C GLN A 116 2.16 15.64 5.95
N ASP A 117 1.46 16.17 6.95
CA ASP A 117 1.40 15.54 8.26
C ASP A 117 0.64 14.21 8.16
N VAL A 118 1.28 13.12 8.61
CA VAL A 118 0.72 11.77 8.67
C VAL A 118 0.72 11.22 10.10
N SER A 119 0.93 12.06 11.10
CA SER A 119 0.94 11.69 12.53
C SER A 119 -0.39 11.13 13.03
N SER A 120 -1.51 11.48 12.38
CA SER A 120 -2.84 10.89 12.63
C SER A 120 -2.96 9.44 12.14
N LEU A 121 -2.07 9.00 11.25
CA LEU A 121 -2.10 7.69 10.60
C LEU A 121 -0.96 6.76 11.07
N ALA A 122 0.16 7.34 11.53
CA ALA A 122 1.34 6.62 11.98
C ALA A 122 1.59 6.79 13.49
N PRO A 123 2.03 5.74 14.21
CA PRO A 123 2.24 4.38 13.72
C PRO A 123 0.90 3.64 13.51
N CYS A 124 0.81 2.87 12.43
CA CYS A 124 -0.33 2.02 12.12
C CYS A 124 -0.09 0.60 12.68
N THR A 125 -0.50 0.38 13.94
CA THR A 125 -0.15 -0.84 14.69
C THR A 125 -1.13 -2.00 14.51
N HIS A 126 -2.27 -1.79 13.85
CA HIS A 126 -3.25 -2.84 13.55
C HIS A 126 -2.67 -3.88 12.60
N GLU A 127 -3.10 -5.14 12.65
CA GLU A 127 -2.54 -6.17 11.76
C GLU A 127 -3.20 -6.16 10.36
N GLU A 128 -4.53 -6.04 10.32
CA GLU A 128 -5.33 -6.29 9.12
C GLU A 128 -5.70 -5.01 8.37
N ALA A 129 -5.64 -5.06 7.04
CA ALA A 129 -5.87 -3.90 6.18
C ALA A 129 -7.26 -3.27 6.38
N ASP A 130 -8.28 -4.07 6.69
CA ASP A 130 -9.64 -3.58 6.96
C ASP A 130 -9.72 -2.72 8.24
N THR A 131 -9.06 -3.13 9.33
CA THR A 131 -8.98 -2.35 10.57
C THR A 131 -8.13 -1.10 10.40
N ARG A 132 -7.06 -1.18 9.60
CA ARG A 132 -6.24 -0.04 9.21
C ARG A 132 -7.04 0.96 8.38
N MET A 133 -7.93 0.49 7.51
CA MET A 133 -8.76 1.32 6.63
C MET A 133 -9.59 2.35 7.37
N PHE A 134 -10.12 2.03 8.55
CA PHE A 134 -10.90 2.98 9.34
C PHE A 134 -10.09 4.20 9.79
N LEU A 135 -8.78 4.04 10.07
CA LEU A 135 -7.91 5.17 10.41
C LEU A 135 -7.77 6.14 9.23
N HIS A 136 -7.57 5.60 8.03
CA HIS A 136 -7.43 6.39 6.80
C HIS A 136 -8.73 7.11 6.41
N VAL A 137 -9.89 6.44 6.55
CA VAL A 137 -11.19 7.07 6.32
C VAL A 137 -11.43 8.22 7.31
N MET A 138 -11.13 8.01 8.60
CA MET A 138 -11.28 9.04 9.62
C MET A 138 -10.38 10.26 9.36
N ASP A 139 -9.13 10.03 8.97
CA ASP A 139 -8.19 11.10 8.59
C ASP A 139 -8.70 11.87 7.36
N ALA A 140 -9.14 11.18 6.30
CA ALA A 140 -9.69 11.81 5.11
C ALA A 140 -10.90 12.71 5.44
N CYS A 141 -11.86 12.21 6.22
CA CYS A 141 -13.02 13.00 6.67
C CYS A 141 -12.62 14.20 7.53
N SER A 142 -11.60 14.06 8.38
CA SER A 142 -11.13 15.14 9.24
C SER A 142 -10.48 16.26 8.43
N ARG A 143 -9.65 15.91 7.44
CA ARG A 143 -9.00 16.88 6.54
C ARG A 143 -10.01 17.60 5.66
N GLU A 144 -11.00 16.90 5.15
CA GLU A 144 -12.07 17.52 4.37
C GLU A 144 -12.89 18.52 5.20
N ARG A 145 -13.21 18.17 6.45
CA ARG A 145 -13.91 19.09 7.35
C ARG A 145 -13.09 20.36 7.64
N LEU A 146 -11.78 20.20 7.87
CA LEU A 146 -10.89 21.34 8.12
C LEU A 146 -10.76 22.24 6.88
N SER A 147 -10.66 21.67 5.68
CA SER A 147 -10.57 22.46 4.44
C SER A 147 -11.86 23.23 4.16
N GLN A 148 -13.03 22.62 4.40
CA GLN A 148 -14.33 23.29 4.29
C GLN A 148 -14.47 24.43 5.29
N ALA A 149 -14.06 24.21 6.55
CA ALA A 149 -14.08 25.26 7.57
C ALA A 149 -13.15 26.43 7.18
N ALA A 150 -11.92 26.15 6.77
CA ALA A 150 -10.97 27.18 6.34
C ALA A 150 -11.50 28.01 5.17
N ALA A 151 -12.09 27.36 4.17
CA ALA A 151 -12.69 28.04 3.01
C ALA A 151 -13.84 28.97 3.40
N ALA A 152 -14.66 28.59 4.40
CA ALA A 152 -15.74 29.43 4.92
C ALA A 152 -15.22 30.71 5.62
N TYR A 153 -14.06 30.63 6.27
CA TYR A 153 -13.45 31.79 6.94
C TYR A 153 -12.66 32.71 6.01
N SER A 154 -12.15 32.22 4.88
CA SER A 154 -11.38 33.02 3.91
C SER A 154 -12.24 33.77 2.88
N GLY A 155 -13.57 33.60 2.92
CA GLY A 155 -14.52 34.25 2.01
C GLY A 155 -14.98 35.66 2.43
N HIS A 156 -14.25 36.35 3.31
CA HIS A 156 -14.53 37.71 3.77
C HIS A 156 -13.43 38.70 3.34
#